data_AF-A0A9N9KEX3-F1
#
_entry.id   AF-A0A9N9KEX3-F1
#
_cell.length_a   1.000
_cell.length_b   1.000
_cell.length_c   1.000
_cell.angle_alpha   90.00
_cell.angle_beta   90.00
_cell.angle_gamma   90.00
#
_symmetry.space_group_name_H-M   'P 1'
#
loop_
_entity.id
_entity.type
_entity.pdbx_description
1 polymer ?
#
loop_
_entity_poly.entity_id
_entity_poly.type
_entity_poly.pdbx_seq_one_letter_code
_entity_poly.pdbx_strand_id
1 'polypeptide(L)'
;TSEKSPFLRVIHEEESNEIYRTPAIMAVSAFKWSAARRHFIRHILTYILYAITYTITVISYSFTGESTNLFKSDSAAVIKSISFFVYVYTGWYLIVTEIVQLKRAGWYKYISIYSFFDIASVLLPFAVNIVSILNIYEVINLKYSVYNTVLAFTALVMWLEV
;
A
#
# COMPACT_ATOMS: atom_id res chain seq x y z
N THR A 1 -15.98 27.30 7.60
CA THR A 1 -16.80 26.16 8.03
C THR A 1 -17.75 25.82 6.90
N SER A 2 -17.47 24.77 6.14
CA SER A 2 -18.32 24.36 5.00
C SER A 2 -19.69 23.91 5.53
N GLU A 3 -20.77 24.50 5.02
CA GLU A 3 -22.14 24.07 5.30
C GLU A 3 -22.34 22.65 4.77
N LYS A 4 -22.21 21.66 5.65
CA LYS A 4 -22.71 20.31 5.36
C LYS A 4 -24.23 20.39 5.17
N SER A 5 -24.75 19.65 4.19
CA SER A 5 -26.20 19.55 3.99
C SER A 5 -26.89 19.03 5.26
N PRO A 6 -28.17 19.37 5.50
CA PRO A 6 -28.90 18.94 6.70
C PRO A 6 -28.84 17.42 6.93
N PHE A 7 -28.90 16.65 5.84
CA PHE A 7 -28.78 15.19 5.87
C PHE A 7 -27.39 14.70 6.32
N LEU A 8 -26.32 15.33 5.82
CA LEU A 8 -24.95 15.00 6.24
C LEU A 8 -24.66 15.39 7.69
N ARG A 9 -25.40 16.35 8.24
CA ARG A 9 -25.28 16.75 9.65
C ARG A 9 -25.87 15.68 10.56
N VAL A 10 -27.10 15.23 10.28
CA VAL A 10 -27.77 14.16 11.04
C VAL A 10 -26.92 12.89 11.06
N ILE A 11 -26.43 12.45 9.89
CA ILE A 11 -25.55 11.27 9.80
C ILE A 11 -24.24 11.43 10.58
N HIS A 12 -23.74 12.66 10.72
CA HIS A 12 -22.49 12.90 11.43
C HIS A 12 -22.67 13.00 12.95
N GLU A 13 -23.85 13.44 13.40
CA GLU A 13 -24.21 13.56 14.81
C GLU A 13 -24.70 12.22 15.39
N GLU A 14 -25.30 11.35 14.58
CA GLU A 14 -25.56 9.97 14.95
C GLU A 14 -24.27 9.13 14.88
N GLU A 15 -23.71 8.79 16.04
CA GLU A 15 -22.56 7.89 16.14
C GLU A 15 -22.91 6.42 15.84
N SER A 16 -24.20 6.08 15.76
CA SER A 16 -24.67 4.71 15.56
C SER A 16 -24.67 4.33 14.07
N ASN A 17 -24.29 3.08 13.76
CA ASN A 17 -24.37 2.55 12.40
C ASN A 17 -25.80 2.12 11.99
N GLU A 18 -26.82 2.48 12.79
CA GLU A 18 -28.20 2.03 12.57
C GLU A 18 -28.82 2.64 11.30
N ILE A 19 -28.54 3.92 11.02
CA ILE A 19 -29.01 4.60 9.80
C ILE A 19 -28.60 3.82 8.54
N TYR A 20 -27.35 3.32 8.52
CA TYR A 20 -26.81 2.56 7.39
C TYR A 20 -27.47 1.19 7.20
N ARG A 21 -28.11 0.65 8.25
CA ARG A 21 -28.82 -0.64 8.21
C ARG A 21 -30.28 -0.51 7.76
N THR A 22 -30.80 0.71 7.62
CA THR A 22 -32.15 0.95 7.13
C THR A 22 -32.32 0.38 5.70
N PRO A 23 -33.41 -0.35 5.38
CA PRO A 23 -33.59 -0.98 4.08
C PRO A 23 -33.42 -0.03 2.88
N ALA A 24 -33.84 1.23 3.02
CA ALA A 24 -33.68 2.25 1.98
C ALA A 24 -32.21 2.59 1.71
N ILE A 25 -31.41 2.81 2.75
CA ILE A 25 -29.98 3.13 2.61
C ILE A 25 -29.20 1.92 2.08
N MET A 26 -29.55 0.72 2.54
CA MET A 26 -28.95 -0.53 2.05
C MET A 26 -29.28 -0.80 0.57
N ALA A 27 -30.51 -0.52 0.13
CA ALA A 27 -30.89 -0.66 -1.28
C ALA A 27 -30.15 0.35 -2.17
N VAL A 28 -30.05 1.60 -1.73
CA VAL A 28 -29.32 2.66 -2.47
C VAL A 28 -27.82 2.37 -2.50
N SER A 29 -27.23 1.88 -1.40
CA SER A 29 -25.82 1.52 -1.37
C SER A 29 -25.52 0.32 -2.28
N ALA A 30 -26.36 -0.72 -2.29
CA ALA A 30 -26.24 -1.85 -3.20
C ALA A 30 -26.36 -1.44 -4.68
N PHE A 31 -27.31 -0.55 -4.99
CA PHE A 31 -27.47 0.01 -6.34
C PHE A 31 -26.21 0.77 -6.79
N LYS A 32 -25.66 1.65 -5.93
CA LYS A 32 -24.45 2.43 -6.23
C LYS A 32 -23.17 1.58 -6.20
N TRP A 33 -23.14 0.48 -5.44
CA TRP A 33 -21.98 -0.41 -5.35
C TRP A 33 -21.59 -0.96 -6.71
N SER A 34 -22.55 -1.27 -7.59
CA SER A 34 -22.24 -1.73 -8.96
C SER A 34 -21.33 -0.76 -9.72
N ALA A 35 -21.58 0.56 -9.60
CA ALA A 35 -20.75 1.58 -10.21
C ALA A 35 -19.39 1.76 -9.49
N ALA A 36 -19.36 1.66 -8.17
CA ALA A 36 -18.14 1.83 -7.36
C ALA A 36 -17.21 0.60 -7.40
N ARG A 37 -17.78 -0.60 -7.60
CA ARG A 37 -17.08 -1.89 -7.53
C ARG A 37 -15.89 -1.96 -8.47
N ARG A 38 -16.01 -1.40 -9.68
CA ARG A 38 -14.90 -1.39 -10.65
C ARG A 38 -13.69 -0.61 -10.11
N HIS A 39 -13.92 0.54 -9.48
CA HIS A 39 -12.86 1.34 -8.89
C HIS A 39 -12.21 0.63 -7.69
N PHE A 40 -13.04 0.01 -6.85
CA PHE A 40 -12.57 -0.76 -5.70
C PHE A 40 -11.72 -1.96 -6.11
N ILE A 41 -12.20 -2.78 -7.05
CA ILE A 41 -11.44 -3.94 -7.57
C ILE A 41 -10.13 -3.49 -8.22
N ARG A 42 -10.14 -2.38 -8.98
CA ARG A 42 -8.92 -1.85 -9.57
C ARG A 42 -7.89 -1.48 -8.51
N HIS A 43 -8.31 -0.85 -7.42
CA HIS A 43 -7.40 -0.49 -6.33
C HIS A 43 -6.77 -1.72 -5.68
N ILE A 44 -7.58 -2.74 -5.35
CA ILE A 44 -7.08 -4.02 -4.82
C ILE A 44 -6.09 -4.68 -5.78
N LEU A 45 -6.43 -4.77 -7.08
CA LEU A 45 -5.54 -5.38 -8.06
C LEU A 45 -4.22 -4.62 -8.21
N THR A 46 -4.25 -3.29 -8.17
CA THR A 46 -3.04 -2.46 -8.18
C THR A 46 -2.18 -2.71 -6.95
N TYR A 47 -2.80 -2.85 -5.77
CA TYR A 47 -2.09 -3.15 -4.53
C TYR A 47 -1.45 -4.55 -4.53
N ILE A 48 -2.18 -5.57 -4.99
CA ILE A 48 -1.63 -6.93 -5.15
C ILE A 48 -0.45 -6.93 -6.12
N LEU A 49 -0.55 -6.22 -7.25
CA LEU A 49 0.54 -6.09 -8.21
C LEU A 49 1.77 -5.43 -7.57
N TYR A 50 1.55 -4.40 -6.76
CA TYR A 50 2.59 -3.72 -6.00
C TYR A 50 3.31 -4.68 -5.01
N ALA A 51 2.56 -5.43 -4.20
CA ALA A 51 3.12 -6.38 -3.24
C ALA A 51 3.90 -7.52 -3.91
N ILE A 52 3.38 -8.07 -5.03
CA ILE A 52 4.06 -9.12 -5.79
C ILE A 52 5.35 -8.59 -6.43
N THR A 53 5.32 -7.42 -7.04
CA THR A 53 6.51 -6.85 -7.69
C THR A 53 7.60 -6.48 -6.69
N TYR A 54 7.23 -6.00 -5.51
CA TYR A 54 8.18 -5.81 -4.42
C TYR A 54 8.79 -7.12 -3.95
N THR A 55 7.99 -8.17 -3.70
CA THR A 55 8.55 -9.46 -3.21
C THR A 55 9.52 -10.08 -4.22
N ILE A 56 9.21 -10.03 -5.52
CA ILE A 56 10.13 -10.46 -6.58
C ILE A 56 11.44 -9.66 -6.53
N THR A 57 11.34 -8.34 -6.33
CA THR A 57 12.50 -7.45 -6.21
C THR A 57 13.34 -7.80 -4.97
N VAL A 58 12.72 -7.98 -3.80
CA VAL A 58 13.40 -8.31 -2.54
C VAL A 58 14.08 -9.67 -2.58
N ILE A 59 13.39 -10.72 -3.05
CA ILE A 59 13.98 -12.06 -3.19
C ILE A 59 15.22 -11.99 -4.10
N SER A 60 15.14 -11.16 -5.14
CA SER A 60 16.24 -10.96 -6.09
C SER A 60 17.43 -10.19 -5.53
N TYR A 61 17.19 -9.32 -4.54
CA TYR A 61 18.19 -8.49 -3.85
C TYR A 61 18.68 -9.10 -2.53
N SER A 62 18.11 -10.21 -2.06
CA SER A 62 18.52 -10.88 -0.82
C SER A 62 20.04 -11.02 -0.81
N PHE A 63 20.69 -10.23 0.04
CA PHE A 63 22.14 -10.11 0.15
C PHE A 63 22.69 -11.33 0.90
N THR A 64 22.47 -12.51 0.35
CA THR A 64 23.38 -13.62 0.52
C THR A 64 24.51 -13.36 -0.47
N GLY A 65 25.77 -13.41 -0.01
CA GLY A 65 26.95 -13.26 -0.89
C GLY A 65 26.97 -14.26 -2.07
N GLU A 66 26.06 -15.23 -2.07
CA GLU A 66 25.59 -15.93 -3.26
C GLU A 66 24.17 -15.46 -3.60
N SER A 67 24.05 -14.81 -4.76
CA SER A 67 22.75 -14.61 -5.39
C SER A 67 22.07 -15.96 -5.52
N THR A 68 20.92 -16.14 -4.86
CA THR A 68 20.16 -17.39 -4.94
C THR A 68 19.95 -17.72 -6.41
N ASN A 69 20.38 -18.93 -6.82
CA ASN A 69 20.51 -19.37 -8.22
C ASN A 69 19.20 -19.36 -9.05
N LEU A 70 18.06 -18.95 -8.48
CA LEU A 70 16.74 -18.87 -9.15
C LEU A 70 16.71 -17.88 -10.33
N PHE A 71 17.62 -16.91 -10.39
CA PHE A 71 17.58 -15.80 -11.33
C PHE A 71 18.96 -15.41 -11.88
N LYS A 72 19.79 -16.41 -12.22
CA LYS A 72 21.17 -16.22 -12.69
C LYS A 72 21.29 -16.01 -14.21
N SER A 73 20.21 -16.19 -14.97
CA SER A 73 20.18 -15.99 -16.42
C SER A 73 19.96 -14.52 -16.80
N ASP A 74 20.44 -14.10 -17.98
CA ASP A 74 20.21 -12.75 -18.50
C ASP A 74 18.72 -12.37 -18.58
N SER A 75 17.85 -13.37 -18.83
CA SER A 75 16.39 -13.20 -18.80
C SER A 75 15.85 -12.80 -17.44
N ALA A 76 16.50 -13.20 -16.35
CA ALA A 76 16.11 -12.84 -15.01
C ALA A 76 16.42 -11.39 -14.66
N ALA A 77 17.50 -10.82 -15.22
CA ALA A 77 17.83 -9.41 -15.04
C ALA A 77 16.75 -8.50 -15.68
N VAL A 78 16.22 -8.91 -16.83
CA VAL A 78 15.12 -8.20 -17.50
C VAL A 78 13.85 -8.22 -16.65
N ILE A 79 13.46 -9.39 -16.13
CA ILE A 79 12.28 -9.55 -15.27
C ILE A 79 12.42 -8.68 -14.00
N LYS A 80 13.59 -8.68 -13.36
CA LYS A 80 13.88 -7.84 -12.19
C LYS A 80 13.71 -6.35 -12.51
N SER A 81 14.25 -5.92 -13.64
CA SER A 81 14.19 -4.52 -14.07
C SER A 81 12.76 -4.08 -14.32
N ILE A 82 11.97 -4.88 -15.05
CA ILE A 82 10.54 -4.63 -15.28
C ILE A 82 9.78 -4.60 -13.95
N SER A 83 10.03 -5.57 -13.08
CA SER A 83 9.39 -5.66 -11.76
C SER A 83 9.65 -4.40 -10.93
N PHE A 84 10.89 -3.90 -10.93
CA PHE A 84 11.26 -2.67 -10.25
C PHE A 84 10.51 -1.44 -10.79
N PHE A 85 10.42 -1.28 -12.12
CA PHE A 85 9.68 -0.16 -12.71
C PHE A 85 8.18 -0.22 -12.38
N VAL A 86 7.58 -1.40 -12.44
CA VAL A 86 6.17 -1.60 -12.07
C VAL A 86 5.95 -1.27 -10.59
N TYR A 87 6.84 -1.76 -9.72
CA TYR A 87 6.81 -1.49 -8.28
C TYR A 87 6.87 0.02 -7.98
N VAL A 88 7.81 0.75 -8.57
CA VAL A 88 7.95 2.20 -8.34
C VAL A 88 6.72 2.96 -8.86
N TYR A 89 6.22 2.60 -10.04
CA TYR A 89 5.05 3.25 -10.63
C TYR A 89 3.78 3.04 -9.80
N THR A 90 3.51 1.78 -9.43
CA THR A 90 2.34 1.43 -8.62
C THR A 90 2.44 1.97 -7.20
N GLY A 91 3.64 1.98 -6.61
CA GLY A 91 3.88 2.59 -5.31
C GLY A 91 3.60 4.09 -5.30
N TRP A 92 4.05 4.83 -6.31
CA TRP A 92 3.76 6.27 -6.41
C TRP A 92 2.26 6.54 -6.57
N TYR A 93 1.57 5.72 -7.39
CA TYR A 93 0.13 5.79 -7.53
C TYR A 93 -0.60 5.60 -6.18
N LEU A 94 -0.19 4.61 -5.38
CA LEU A 94 -0.78 4.31 -4.08
C LEU A 94 -0.53 5.40 -3.04
N ILE A 95 0.67 6.00 -3.02
CA ILE A 95 0.97 7.16 -2.15
C ILE A 95 0.01 8.30 -2.44
N VAL A 96 -0.18 8.62 -3.73
CA VAL A 96 -1.09 9.70 -4.13
C VAL A 96 -2.52 9.40 -3.73
N THR A 97 -2.98 8.14 -3.85
CA THR A 97 -4.32 7.78 -3.38
C THR A 97 -4.46 7.97 -1.88
N GLU A 98 -3.50 7.52 -1.07
CA GLU A 98 -3.58 7.69 0.39
C GLU A 98 -3.58 9.16 0.83
N ILE A 99 -2.80 10.02 0.18
CA ILE A 99 -2.83 11.46 0.46
C ILE A 99 -4.22 12.05 0.17
N VAL A 100 -4.88 11.61 -0.91
CA VAL A 100 -6.24 12.05 -1.25
C VAL A 100 -7.26 11.52 -0.24
N GLN A 101 -7.11 10.27 0.21
CA GLN A 101 -7.97 9.66 1.23
C GLN A 101 -7.85 10.40 2.56
N LEU A 102 -6.63 10.64 3.03
CA LEU A 102 -6.32 11.40 4.25
C LEU A 102 -6.93 12.81 4.22
N LYS A 103 -6.79 13.52 3.09
CA LYS A 103 -7.35 14.87 2.92
C LYS A 103 -8.88 14.89 2.98
N ARG A 104 -9.56 13.84 2.49
CA ARG A 104 -11.03 13.75 2.48
C ARG A 104 -11.61 13.28 3.81
N ALA A 105 -10.97 12.30 4.47
CA ALA A 105 -11.43 11.73 5.73
C ALA A 105 -11.20 12.69 6.92
N GLY A 106 -10.15 13.50 6.85
CA GLY A 106 -9.73 14.39 7.93
C GLY A 106 -8.82 13.67 8.94
N TRP A 107 -7.85 14.41 9.49
CA TRP A 107 -6.75 13.87 10.30
C TRP A 107 -7.22 13.06 11.51
N TYR A 108 -8.21 13.55 12.27
CA TYR A 108 -8.66 12.89 13.51
C TYR A 108 -9.39 11.56 13.30
N LYS A 109 -10.10 11.39 12.18
CA LYS A 109 -10.83 10.15 11.88
C LYS A 109 -9.92 9.08 11.24
N TYR A 110 -8.77 9.51 10.71
CA TYR A 110 -7.83 8.66 9.99
C TYR A 110 -6.70 8.12 10.88
N ILE A 111 -6.52 8.58 12.13
CA ILE A 111 -5.55 7.97 13.07
C ILE A 111 -6.17 6.71 13.72
N SER A 112 -6.65 5.79 12.90
CA SER A 112 -7.05 4.46 13.34
C SER A 112 -5.90 3.47 13.16
N ILE A 113 -5.91 2.35 13.89
CA ILE A 113 -4.88 1.30 13.74
C ILE A 113 -4.85 0.77 12.29
N TYR A 114 -6.01 0.62 11.66
CA TYR A 114 -6.11 0.17 10.27
C TYR A 114 -5.43 1.15 9.32
N SER A 115 -5.78 2.42 9.40
CA SER A 115 -5.18 3.49 8.59
C SER A 115 -3.67 3.68 8.81
N PHE A 116 -3.15 3.28 9.98
CA PHE A 116 -1.70 3.24 10.20
C PHE A 116 -1.03 2.14 9.36
N PHE A 117 -1.64 0.95 9.28
CA PHE A 117 -1.16 -0.14 8.43
C PHE A 117 -1.27 0.21 6.94
N ASP A 118 -2.37 0.83 6.50
CA ASP A 118 -2.53 1.31 5.11
C ASP A 118 -1.39 2.26 4.70
N ILE A 119 -1.02 3.21 5.56
CA ILE A 119 0.10 4.14 5.28
C ILE A 119 1.44 3.40 5.35
N ALA A 120 1.64 2.55 6.36
CA ALA A 120 2.90 1.87 6.60
C ALA A 120 3.24 0.91 5.45
N SER A 121 2.25 0.16 4.95
CA SER A 121 2.42 -0.79 3.85
C SER A 121 2.87 -0.12 2.55
N VAL A 122 2.49 1.14 2.33
CA VAL A 122 2.88 1.92 1.15
C VAL A 122 4.22 2.65 1.37
N LEU A 123 4.49 3.18 2.56
CA LEU A 123 5.70 4.00 2.82
C LEU A 123 6.94 3.18 3.18
N LEU A 124 6.81 2.09 3.95
CA LEU A 124 7.95 1.28 4.39
C LEU A 124 8.78 0.73 3.21
N PRO A 125 8.18 0.18 2.14
CA PRO A 125 8.94 -0.30 0.99
C PRO A 125 9.80 0.79 0.34
N PHE A 126 9.29 2.03 0.25
CA PHE A 126 10.07 3.17 -0.26
C PHE A 126 11.23 3.53 0.67
N ALA A 127 10.99 3.57 1.98
CA ALA A 127 12.03 3.85 2.97
C ALA A 127 13.17 2.81 2.87
N VAL A 128 12.83 1.53 2.73
CA VAL A 128 13.81 0.46 2.58
C VAL A 128 14.61 0.59 1.28
N ASN A 129 13.99 0.99 0.18
CA ASN A 129 14.71 1.25 -1.08
C ASN A 129 15.72 2.40 -0.95
N ILE A 130 15.35 3.49 -0.27
CA ILE A 130 16.28 4.61 -0.01
C ILE A 130 17.48 4.12 0.81
N VAL A 131 17.23 3.35 1.87
CA VAL A 131 18.28 2.76 2.70
C VAL A 131 19.18 1.83 1.86
N SER A 132 18.61 1.03 0.97
CA SER A 132 19.35 0.18 0.02
C SER A 132 20.35 1.00 -0.81
N ILE A 133 19.87 2.10 -1.40
CA ILE A 133 20.65 2.97 -2.28
C ILE A 133 21.78 3.64 -1.49
N LEU A 134 21.48 4.15 -0.30
CA LEU A 134 22.49 4.77 0.56
C LEU A 134 23.58 3.78 0.98
N ASN A 135 23.22 2.51 1.19
CA ASN A 135 24.18 1.45 1.49
C ASN A 135 25.05 1.07 0.28
N ILE A 136 24.48 1.10 -0.93
CA ILE A 136 25.23 0.86 -2.19
C ILE A 136 26.26 1.97 -2.44
N TYR A 137 25.92 3.23 -2.14
CA TYR A 137 26.84 4.36 -2.25
C TYR A 137 27.77 4.52 -1.04
N GLU A 138 27.82 3.54 -0.14
CA GLU A 138 28.67 3.53 1.07
C GLU A 138 28.48 4.72 2.02
N VAL A 139 27.34 5.42 1.93
CA VAL A 139 26.99 6.54 2.83
C VAL A 139 26.64 6.00 4.22
N ILE A 140 26.03 4.82 4.27
CA ILE A 140 25.71 4.06 5.48
C ILE A 140 26.24 2.63 5.33
N ASN A 141 26.67 2.01 6.43
CA ASN A 141 27.14 0.62 6.41
C ASN A 141 26.23 -0.25 7.29
N LEU A 142 25.29 -0.94 6.64
CA LEU A 142 24.35 -1.84 7.30
C LEU A 142 24.82 -3.29 7.18
N LYS A 143 24.84 -4.00 8.30
CA LYS A 143 25.06 -5.45 8.32
C LYS A 143 23.95 -6.13 7.51
N TYR A 144 24.33 -6.96 6.54
CA TYR A 144 23.39 -7.68 5.66
C TYR A 144 22.30 -8.45 6.40
N SER A 145 22.64 -9.07 7.54
CA SER A 145 21.65 -9.78 8.38
C SER A 145 20.53 -8.86 8.88
N VAL A 146 20.86 -7.65 9.33
CA VAL A 146 19.86 -6.66 9.81
C VAL A 146 19.01 -6.19 8.64
N TYR A 147 19.65 -5.91 7.49
CA TYR A 147 18.96 -5.44 6.31
C TYR A 147 17.97 -6.47 5.74
N ASN A 148 18.35 -7.76 5.68
CA ASN A 148 17.47 -8.84 5.26
C ASN A 148 16.27 -9.00 6.22
N THR A 149 16.46 -8.82 7.53
CA THR A 149 15.35 -8.82 8.49
C THR A 149 14.37 -7.67 8.23
N VAL A 150 14.88 -6.46 7.95
CA VAL A 150 14.03 -5.29 7.63
C VAL A 150 13.24 -5.51 6.33
N LEU A 151 13.88 -6.06 5.30
CA LEU A 151 13.23 -6.43 4.04
C LEU A 151 12.10 -7.45 4.25
N ALA A 152 12.37 -8.52 5.01
CA ALA A 152 11.38 -9.55 5.30
C ALA A 152 10.21 -9.02 6.14
N PHE A 153 10.49 -8.18 7.15
CA PHE A 153 9.47 -7.53 7.95
C PHE A 153 8.59 -6.60 7.10
N THR A 154 9.19 -5.84 6.19
CA THR A 154 8.46 -4.96 5.28
C THR A 154 7.56 -5.76 4.34
N ALA A 155 8.05 -6.87 3.81
CA ALA A 155 7.23 -7.79 3.02
C ALA A 155 6.02 -8.30 3.82
N LEU A 156 6.22 -8.68 5.08
CA LEU A 156 5.13 -9.12 5.95
C LEU A 156 4.08 -8.01 6.18
N VAL A 157 4.52 -6.77 6.45
CA VAL A 157 3.59 -5.64 6.65
C VAL A 157 2.75 -5.38 5.40
N MET A 158 3.34 -5.45 4.21
CA MET A 158 2.57 -5.30 2.97
C MET A 158 1.54 -6.41 2.77
N TRP A 159 1.86 -7.66 3.10
CA TRP A 159 0.94 -8.78 2.94
C TRP A 159 -0.19 -8.79 3.98
N LEU A 160 -0.01 -8.17 5.14
CA LEU A 160 -1.09 -8.01 6.13
C LEU A 160 -2.23 -7.10 5.65
N GLU A 161 -1.93 -6.20 4.70
CA GLU A 161 -2.89 -5.27 4.11
C GLU A 161 -3.70 -5.88 2.95
N VAL A 162 -3.20 -6.97 2.34
CA VAL A 162 -3.88 -7.67 1.23
C VAL A 162 -5.12 -8.42 1.73
#